data_AF-A0A2K9EQR3-F1
#
_entry.id   AF-A0A2K9EQR3-F1
#
_cell.length_a   1.000
_cell.length_b   1.000
_cell.length_c   1.000
_cell.angle_alpha   90.00
_cell.angle_beta   90.00
_cell.angle_gamma   90.00
#
_symmetry.space_group_name_H-M   'P 1'
#
loop_
_entity.id
_entity.type
_entity.pdbx_description
1 polymer ?
#
loop_
_entity_poly.entity_id
_entity_poly.type
_entity_poly.pdbx_seq_one_letter_code
_entity_poly.pdbx_strand_id
1 'polypeptide(L)'
;MDLRQIGLALVVTKDDMIPLFHHSYEGNMNDAKVFRKVIEKIKNRLETIGADTKNHTIVFDRGNNSKKNIELVESLGMKYVGALMPFHHKSLVEEASTRLEETEVNRKTIMAYRTFKNIWGRDMTVVVTISDKLKEGQIRGIHTLLASCDAAISKINRILSNPNSLI
;
A
#
# COMPACT_ATOMS: atom_id res chain seq x y z
N MET A 1 6.06 24.02 -11.11
CA MET A 1 6.55 24.39 -9.77
C MET A 1 7.42 23.25 -9.32
N ASP A 2 8.73 23.46 -9.28
CA ASP A 2 9.72 22.43 -8.94
C ASP A 2 9.83 22.37 -7.40
N LEU A 3 9.02 21.51 -6.77
CA LEU A 3 9.04 21.39 -5.31
C LEU A 3 10.31 20.63 -4.90
N ARG A 4 11.25 21.32 -4.24
CA ARG A 4 12.40 20.72 -3.53
C ARG A 4 11.90 19.97 -2.30
N GLN A 5 11.28 18.83 -2.52
CA GLN A 5 10.78 17.98 -1.44
C GLN A 5 11.94 17.20 -0.81
N ILE A 6 11.88 17.04 0.52
CA ILE A 6 12.79 16.19 1.29
C ILE A 6 11.93 15.07 1.88
N GLY A 7 12.26 13.83 1.55
CA GLY A 7 11.68 12.65 2.18
C GLY A 7 12.36 12.37 3.52
N LEU A 8 11.61 11.88 4.49
CA LEU A 8 12.11 11.47 5.81
C LEU A 8 11.69 10.03 6.09
N ALA A 9 12.67 9.14 6.23
CA ALA A 9 12.47 7.81 6.80
C ALA A 9 12.64 7.88 8.31
N LEU A 10 11.73 7.28 9.07
CA LEU A 10 11.72 7.30 10.53
C LEU A 10 11.37 5.91 11.06
N VAL A 11 12.07 5.48 12.12
CA VAL A 11 11.71 4.28 12.90
C VAL A 11 11.47 4.72 14.34
N VAL A 12 10.33 4.32 14.89
CA VAL A 12 9.92 4.64 16.26
C VAL A 12 9.60 3.37 17.04
N THR A 13 9.74 3.41 18.37
CA THR A 13 9.20 2.36 19.24
C THR A 13 7.68 2.35 19.17
N LYS A 14 7.07 1.18 19.35
CA LYS A 14 5.61 1.01 19.25
C LYS A 14 4.86 1.71 20.38
N ASP A 15 5.36 1.56 21.60
CA ASP A 15 4.62 1.95 22.82
C ASP A 15 4.85 3.43 23.15
N ASP A 16 6.10 3.88 23.15
CA ASP A 16 6.48 5.24 23.57
C ASP A 16 6.76 6.20 22.40
N MET A 17 6.67 5.73 21.15
CA MET A 17 6.96 6.51 19.93
C MET A 17 8.36 7.14 19.90
N ILE A 18 9.33 6.53 20.59
CA ILE A 18 10.70 7.03 20.69
C ILE A 18 11.42 6.80 19.35
N PRO A 19 11.97 7.85 18.70
CA PRO A 19 12.74 7.70 17.47
C PRO A 19 14.03 6.91 17.68
N LEU A 20 14.17 5.78 16.99
CA LEU A 20 15.39 4.94 17.01
C LEU A 20 16.32 5.21 15.82
N PHE A 21 15.75 5.70 14.71
CA PHE A 21 16.45 5.96 13.46
C PHE A 21 15.74 7.05 12.65
N HIS A 22 16.51 7.89 11.96
CA HIS A 22 16.01 8.81 10.94
C HIS A 22 16.95 8.87 9.72
N HIS A 23 16.41 9.14 8.53
CA HIS A 23 17.21 9.41 7.34
C HIS A 23 16.47 10.33 6.36
N SER A 24 17.09 11.45 5.98
CA SER A 24 16.58 12.35 4.95
C SER A 24 17.05 11.95 3.56
N TYR A 25 16.19 12.08 2.55
CA TYR A 25 16.49 11.78 1.15
C TYR A 25 15.77 12.75 0.19
N GLU A 26 16.20 12.78 -1.07
CA GLU A 26 15.59 13.63 -2.10
C GLU A 26 14.16 13.15 -2.42
N GLY A 27 13.19 14.07 -2.40
CA GLY A 27 11.77 13.72 -2.58
C GLY A 27 11.39 13.20 -3.97
N ASN A 28 12.22 13.42 -4.99
CA ASN A 28 12.02 12.85 -6.33
C ASN A 28 12.62 11.44 -6.49
N MET A 29 13.14 10.84 -5.42
CA MET A 29 13.63 9.47 -5.47
C MET A 29 12.48 8.48 -5.33
N ASN A 30 12.47 7.46 -6.19
CA ASN A 30 11.53 6.36 -6.09
C ASN A 30 11.68 5.61 -4.75
N ASP A 31 10.58 5.46 -4.01
CA ASP A 31 10.55 4.87 -2.67
C ASP A 31 11.22 3.50 -2.61
N ALA A 32 11.01 2.64 -3.62
CA ALA A 32 11.63 1.31 -3.63
C ALA A 32 13.17 1.36 -3.68
N LYS A 33 13.76 2.37 -4.31
CA LYS A 33 15.23 2.57 -4.32
C LYS A 33 15.72 3.10 -2.97
N VAL A 34 14.95 3.97 -2.34
CA VAL A 34 15.27 4.54 -1.03
C VAL A 34 15.19 3.46 0.04
N PHE A 35 14.17 2.61 -0.01
CA PHE A 35 13.96 1.48 0.90
C PHE A 35 15.22 0.62 1.02
N ARG A 36 15.82 0.24 -0.12
CA ARG A 36 17.04 -0.56 -0.15
C ARG A 36 18.20 0.09 0.61
N LYS A 37 18.40 1.41 0.47
CA LYS A 37 19.46 2.14 1.19
C LYS A 37 19.15 2.30 2.68
N VAL A 38 17.87 2.40 3.02
CA VAL A 38 17.42 2.69 4.37
C VAL A 38 17.38 1.44 5.24
N ILE A 39 16.95 0.30 4.70
CA ILE A 39 16.71 -0.91 5.49
C ILE A 39 17.99 -1.49 6.11
N GLU A 40 19.11 -1.45 5.38
CA GLU A 40 20.42 -1.85 5.90
C GLU A 40 20.88 -0.93 7.04
N LYS A 41 20.64 0.39 6.90
CA LYS A 41 20.97 1.37 7.95
C LYS A 41 20.10 1.18 9.19
N ILE A 42 18.82 0.87 9.02
CA ILE A 42 17.91 0.55 10.12
C ILE A 42 18.43 -0.67 10.87
N LYS A 43 18.73 -1.76 10.16
CA LYS A 43 19.27 -2.98 10.78
C LYS A 43 20.52 -2.69 11.60
N ASN A 44 21.52 -2.05 11.00
CA ASN A 44 22.78 -1.74 11.68
C ASN A 44 22.55 -0.87 12.92
N ARG A 45 21.64 0.11 12.84
CA ARG A 45 21.29 0.96 13.98
C ARG A 45 20.64 0.16 15.11
N LEU A 46 19.69 -0.71 14.78
CA LEU A 46 19.01 -1.57 15.74
C LEU A 46 19.98 -2.54 16.43
N GLU A 47 20.87 -3.18 15.66
CA GLU A 47 21.92 -4.05 16.23
C GLU A 47 22.88 -3.28 17.14
N THR A 48 23.25 -2.04 16.78
CA THR A 48 24.14 -1.19 17.58
C THR A 48 23.54 -0.84 18.95
N ILE A 49 22.22 -0.72 19.05
CA ILE A 49 21.52 -0.45 20.31
C ILE A 49 21.13 -1.75 21.06
N GLY A 50 21.65 -2.90 20.63
CA GLY A 50 21.43 -4.19 21.26
C GLY A 50 20.09 -4.87 20.92
N ALA A 51 19.38 -4.40 19.89
CA ALA A 51 18.12 -5.02 19.48
C ALA A 51 18.38 -6.26 18.60
N ASP A 52 17.69 -7.36 18.90
CA ASP A 52 17.72 -8.56 18.07
C ASP A 52 16.82 -8.41 16.84
N THR A 53 17.41 -8.02 15.72
CA THR A 53 16.68 -7.74 14.47
C THR A 53 15.91 -8.95 13.92
N LYS A 54 16.24 -10.19 14.32
CA LYS A 54 15.51 -11.39 13.87
C LYS A 54 14.09 -11.46 14.41
N ASN A 55 13.84 -10.82 15.54
CA ASN A 55 12.53 -10.74 16.16
C ASN A 55 11.72 -9.50 15.74
N HIS A 56 12.30 -8.62 14.94
CA HIS A 56 11.62 -7.42 14.46
C HIS A 56 10.88 -7.69 13.15
N THR A 57 9.66 -7.13 13.06
CA THR A 57 8.83 -7.18 11.86
C THR A 57 8.80 -5.79 11.23
N ILE A 58 9.25 -5.69 9.99
CA ILE A 58 9.20 -4.46 9.20
C ILE A 58 7.84 -4.39 8.49
N VAL A 59 7.11 -3.31 8.73
CA VAL A 59 5.85 -3.04 8.02
C VAL A 59 6.12 -1.96 6.98
N PHE A 60 5.84 -2.25 5.71
CA PHE A 60 5.98 -1.27 4.64
C PHE A 60 4.73 -1.21 3.76
N ASP A 61 4.50 -0.04 3.20
CA ASP A 61 3.34 0.25 2.37
C ASP A 61 3.47 -0.37 0.97
N ARG A 62 2.42 -0.18 0.16
CA ARG A 62 2.35 -0.68 -1.21
C ARG A 62 3.45 -0.09 -2.11
N GLY A 63 3.87 1.16 -1.90
CA GLY A 63 4.90 1.82 -2.72
C GLY A 63 6.28 1.17 -2.59
N ASN A 64 6.58 0.61 -1.42
CA ASN A 64 7.83 -0.07 -1.13
C ASN A 64 7.79 -1.58 -1.42
N ASN A 65 6.62 -2.14 -1.75
CA ASN A 65 6.46 -3.57 -1.94
C ASN A 65 6.94 -4.03 -3.32
N SER A 66 8.18 -4.55 -3.37
CA SER A 66 8.77 -5.14 -4.57
C SER A 66 9.49 -6.45 -4.25
N LYS A 67 9.60 -7.34 -5.25
CA LYS A 67 10.32 -8.62 -5.12
C LYS A 67 11.74 -8.42 -4.56
N LYS A 68 12.46 -7.41 -5.07
CA LYS A 68 13.83 -7.08 -4.64
C LYS A 68 13.90 -6.58 -3.21
N ASN A 69 12.88 -5.84 -2.75
CA ASN A 69 12.85 -5.34 -1.37
C ASN A 69 12.52 -6.46 -0.39
N ILE A 70 11.59 -7.35 -0.74
CA ILE A 70 11.32 -8.55 0.06
C ILE A 70 12.57 -9.43 0.17
N GLU A 71 13.24 -9.70 -0.95
CA GLU A 71 14.51 -10.43 -0.98
C GLU A 71 15.56 -9.83 -0.04
N LEU A 72 15.65 -8.50 -0.03
CA LEU A 72 16.57 -7.80 0.83
C LEU A 72 16.19 -7.98 2.31
N VAL A 73 14.93 -7.78 2.69
CA VAL A 73 14.50 -7.97 4.09
C VAL A 73 14.74 -9.41 4.56
N GLU A 74 14.46 -10.40 3.72
CA GLU A 74 14.72 -11.82 3.99
C GLU A 74 16.22 -12.11 4.15
N SER A 75 17.07 -11.57 3.27
CA SER A 75 18.52 -11.73 3.35
C SER A 75 19.12 -11.12 4.62
N LEU A 76 18.45 -10.12 5.18
CA LEU A 76 18.81 -9.47 6.44
C LEU A 76 18.25 -10.20 7.68
N GLY A 77 17.51 -11.30 7.49
CA GLY A 77 16.95 -12.12 8.57
C GLY A 77 15.79 -11.47 9.33
N MET A 78 15.15 -10.45 8.76
CA MET A 78 14.05 -9.73 9.39
C MET A 78 12.69 -10.26 8.92
N LYS A 79 11.67 -10.16 9.76
CA LYS A 79 10.28 -10.46 9.37
C LYS A 79 9.68 -9.27 8.63
N TYR A 80 8.64 -9.49 7.83
CA TYR A 80 7.98 -8.40 7.11
C TYR A 80 6.46 -8.58 7.01
N VAL A 81 5.80 -7.43 6.88
CA VAL A 81 4.39 -7.31 6.46
C VAL A 81 4.33 -6.23 5.39
N GLY A 82 3.74 -6.57 4.25
CA GLY A 82 3.58 -5.65 3.12
C GLY A 82 2.18 -5.72 2.54
N ALA A 83 1.85 -4.79 1.65
CA ALA A 83 0.57 -4.74 0.97
C ALA A 83 0.70 -5.14 -0.51
N LEU A 84 -0.07 -6.16 -0.93
CA LEU A 84 -0.16 -6.57 -2.33
C LEU A 84 -1.16 -5.70 -3.10
N MET A 85 -0.94 -5.49 -4.40
CA MET A 85 -1.90 -4.78 -5.25
C MET A 85 -3.00 -5.75 -5.68
N PRO A 86 -4.29 -5.54 -5.32
CA PRO A 86 -5.37 -6.46 -5.70
C PRO A 86 -5.45 -6.71 -7.22
N PHE A 87 -5.15 -5.68 -8.00
CA PHE A 87 -5.14 -5.74 -9.47
C PHE A 87 -4.19 -6.80 -10.05
N HIS A 88 -3.05 -7.05 -9.41
CA HIS A 88 -2.10 -8.08 -9.84
C HIS A 88 -2.47 -9.49 -9.39
N HIS A 89 -3.46 -9.62 -8.50
CA HIS A 89 -3.84 -10.87 -7.86
C HIS A 89 -5.36 -11.09 -7.95
N LYS A 90 -5.92 -10.95 -9.16
CA LYS A 90 -7.38 -11.07 -9.40
C LYS A 90 -7.96 -12.39 -8.89
N SER A 91 -7.29 -13.51 -9.16
CA SER A 91 -7.72 -14.83 -8.68
C SER A 91 -7.79 -14.92 -7.16
N LEU A 92 -6.84 -14.31 -6.44
CA LEU A 92 -6.87 -14.23 -4.98
C LEU A 92 -8.05 -13.39 -4.49
N VAL A 93 -8.37 -12.30 -5.19
CA VAL A 93 -9.49 -11.41 -4.85
C VAL A 93 -10.83 -12.10 -5.09
N GLU A 94 -10.98 -12.82 -6.20
CA GLU A 94 -12.16 -13.63 -6.52
C GLU A 94 -12.36 -14.77 -5.52
N GLU A 95 -11.28 -15.45 -5.12
CA GLU A 95 -11.34 -16.46 -4.07
C GLU A 95 -11.76 -15.86 -2.73
N ALA A 96 -11.16 -14.72 -2.35
CA ALA A 96 -11.49 -14.03 -1.12
C ALA A 96 -12.94 -13.54 -1.09
N SER A 97 -13.50 -13.06 -2.19
CA SER A 97 -14.86 -12.50 -2.21
C SER A 97 -15.94 -13.50 -1.79
N THR A 98 -15.68 -14.80 -1.92
CA THR A 98 -16.60 -15.87 -1.53
C THR A 98 -16.28 -16.50 -0.17
N ARG A 99 -15.13 -16.19 0.42
CA ARG A 99 -14.58 -16.86 1.62
C ARG A 99 -14.21 -15.89 2.75
N LEU A 100 -14.64 -14.63 2.64
CA LEU A 100 -14.48 -13.66 3.72
C LEU A 100 -15.37 -14.05 4.89
N GLU A 101 -14.78 -14.08 6.08
CA GLU A 101 -15.47 -14.40 7.32
C GLU A 101 -15.33 -13.24 8.32
N GLU A 102 -16.31 -13.10 9.21
CA GLU A 102 -16.22 -12.16 10.32
C GLU A 102 -15.11 -12.60 11.27
N THR A 103 -14.13 -11.72 11.48
CA THR A 103 -12.99 -11.95 12.36
C THR A 103 -12.89 -10.81 13.37
N GLU A 104 -12.79 -11.15 14.65
CA GLU A 104 -12.57 -10.16 15.70
C GLU A 104 -11.08 -9.81 15.82
N VAL A 105 -10.75 -8.53 15.61
CA VAL A 105 -9.38 -8.00 15.75
C VAL A 105 -9.44 -6.75 16.63
N ASN A 106 -8.76 -6.76 17.77
CA ASN A 106 -8.72 -5.63 18.72
C ASN A 106 -10.13 -5.10 19.08
N ARG A 107 -11.07 -6.01 19.39
CA ARG A 107 -12.49 -5.69 19.70
C ARG A 107 -13.27 -5.02 18.56
N LYS A 108 -12.81 -5.21 17.32
CA LYS A 108 -13.52 -4.78 16.11
C LYS A 108 -13.72 -5.98 15.21
N THR A 109 -14.96 -6.19 14.76
CA THR A 109 -15.27 -7.20 13.76
C THR A 109 -14.91 -6.66 12.38
N ILE A 110 -14.10 -7.42 11.64
CA ILE A 110 -13.73 -7.11 10.25
C ILE A 110 -13.99 -8.34 9.38
N MET A 111 -14.32 -8.13 8.10
CA MET A 111 -14.35 -9.21 7.12
C MET A 111 -12.92 -9.53 6.68
N ALA A 112 -12.44 -10.74 6.95
CA ALA A 112 -11.10 -11.17 6.61
C ALA A 112 -11.08 -12.59 6.00
N TYR A 113 -10.16 -12.80 5.05
CA TYR A 113 -9.86 -14.09 4.46
C TYR A 113 -8.37 -14.34 4.58
N ARG A 114 -7.98 -15.42 5.27
CA ARG A 114 -6.58 -15.82 5.42
C ARG A 114 -6.29 -17.05 4.57
N THR A 115 -5.23 -16.98 3.79
CA THR A 115 -4.76 -18.09 2.96
C THR A 115 -3.24 -18.18 2.93
N PHE A 116 -2.71 -19.27 2.40
CA PHE A 116 -1.29 -19.48 2.18
C PHE A 116 -1.06 -19.69 0.69
N LYS A 117 -0.24 -18.82 0.07
CA LYS A 117 -0.01 -18.84 -1.38
C LYS A 117 1.43 -18.52 -1.73
N ASN A 118 1.85 -19.03 -2.88
CA ASN A 118 3.09 -18.62 -3.51
C ASN A 118 2.90 -17.27 -4.23
N ILE A 119 3.60 -16.24 -3.77
CA ILE A 119 3.64 -14.90 -4.38
C ILE A 119 5.10 -14.57 -4.68
N TRP A 120 5.37 -14.27 -5.95
CA TRP A 120 6.72 -13.97 -6.44
C TRP A 120 7.78 -15.05 -6.14
N GLY A 121 7.36 -16.32 -6.11
CA GLY A 121 8.24 -17.45 -5.83
C GLY A 121 8.44 -17.74 -4.34
N ARG A 122 7.64 -17.13 -3.46
CA ARG A 122 7.71 -17.30 -2.00
C ARG A 122 6.37 -17.72 -1.45
N ASP A 123 6.39 -18.72 -0.58
CA ASP A 123 5.19 -19.11 0.13
C ASP A 123 4.96 -18.16 1.31
N MET A 124 3.84 -17.45 1.28
CA MET A 124 3.51 -16.45 2.28
C MET A 124 2.07 -16.57 2.75
N THR A 125 1.85 -16.18 4.00
CA THR A 125 0.52 -15.96 4.52
C THR A 125 -0.03 -14.68 3.92
N VAL A 126 -1.19 -14.76 3.28
CA VAL A 126 -1.88 -13.62 2.70
C VAL A 126 -3.19 -13.43 3.44
N VAL A 127 -3.45 -12.18 3.86
CA VAL A 127 -4.70 -11.79 4.49
C VAL A 127 -5.37 -10.75 3.59
N VAL A 128 -6.58 -11.07 3.15
CA VAL A 128 -7.44 -10.15 2.40
C VAL A 128 -8.48 -9.60 3.36
N THR A 129 -8.66 -8.29 3.36
CA THR A 129 -9.65 -7.60 4.20
C THR A 129 -10.45 -6.61 3.37
N ILE A 130 -11.68 -6.33 3.79
CA ILE A 130 -12.48 -5.23 3.26
C ILE A 130 -12.37 -4.05 4.22
N SER A 131 -11.95 -2.89 3.71
CA SER A 131 -11.97 -1.64 4.45
C SER A 131 -13.24 -0.87 4.10
N ASP A 132 -14.16 -0.74 5.05
CA ASP A 132 -15.43 -0.03 4.85
C ASP A 132 -15.20 1.42 4.41
N LYS A 133 -14.23 2.11 5.03
CA LYS A 133 -13.86 3.48 4.67
C LYS A 133 -13.39 3.60 3.21
N LEU A 134 -12.58 2.63 2.76
CA LEU A 134 -12.08 2.63 1.38
C LEU A 134 -13.21 2.32 0.39
N LYS A 135 -14.08 1.36 0.73
CA LYS A 135 -15.26 1.00 -0.06
C LYS A 135 -16.18 2.21 -0.25
N GLU A 136 -16.52 2.92 0.81
CA GLU A 136 -17.32 4.13 0.73
C GLU A 136 -16.65 5.23 -0.11
N GLY A 137 -15.33 5.42 0.06
CA GLY A 137 -14.55 6.36 -0.75
C GLY A 137 -14.58 6.04 -2.24
N GLN A 138 -14.43 4.76 -2.60
CA GLN A 138 -14.50 4.30 -3.99
C GLN A 138 -15.89 4.49 -4.59
N ILE A 139 -16.95 4.18 -3.84
CA ILE A 139 -18.33 4.41 -4.27
C ILE A 139 -18.55 5.89 -4.58
N ARG A 140 -18.15 6.79 -3.66
CA ARG A 140 -18.22 8.24 -3.89
C ARG A 140 -17.45 8.65 -5.14
N GLY A 141 -16.24 8.13 -5.34
CA GLY A 141 -15.43 8.41 -6.52
C GLY A 141 -16.10 7.98 -7.83
N ILE A 142 -16.73 6.80 -7.85
CA ILE A 142 -17.48 6.31 -9.01
C ILE A 142 -18.68 7.21 -9.31
N HIS A 143 -19.45 7.61 -8.29
CA HIS A 143 -20.59 8.53 -8.49
C HIS A 143 -20.14 9.89 -9.04
N THR A 144 -19.04 10.45 -8.54
CA THR A 144 -18.49 11.71 -9.05
C THR A 144 -18.03 11.57 -10.51
N LEU A 145 -17.40 10.45 -10.87
CA LEU A 145 -16.99 10.18 -12.24
C LEU A 145 -18.19 10.06 -13.18
N LEU A 146 -19.22 9.30 -12.79
CA LEU A 146 -20.47 9.16 -13.54
C LEU A 146 -21.13 10.52 -13.79
N ALA A 147 -21.27 11.33 -12.74
CA ALA A 147 -21.85 12.68 -12.87
C ALA A 147 -21.03 13.57 -13.83
N SER A 148 -19.71 13.44 -13.81
CA SER A 148 -18.82 14.18 -14.73
C SER A 148 -18.99 13.71 -16.17
N CYS A 149 -19.12 12.40 -16.39
CA CYS A 149 -19.42 11.83 -17.70
C CYS A 149 -20.80 12.27 -18.22
N ASP A 150 -21.83 12.26 -17.37
CA ASP A 150 -23.19 12.71 -17.74
C ASP A 150 -23.22 14.19 -18.12
N ALA A 151 -22.47 15.02 -17.40
CA ALA A 151 -22.31 16.43 -17.74
C ALA A 151 -21.61 16.61 -19.10
N ALA A 152 -20.57 15.82 -19.38
CA ALA A 152 -19.87 15.84 -20.66
C ALA A 152 -20.77 15.38 -21.81
N ILE A 153 -21.53 14.30 -21.63
CA ILE A 153 -22.52 13.79 -22.61
C ILE A 153 -23.59 14.85 -22.86
N SER A 154 -24.14 15.45 -21.80
CA SER A 154 -25.15 16.52 -21.91
C SER A 154 -24.63 17.72 -22.70
N LYS A 155 -23.35 18.09 -22.49
CA LYS A 155 -22.69 19.16 -23.25
C LYS A 155 -22.54 18.80 -24.72
N ILE A 156 -22.11 17.58 -25.04
CA ILE A 156 -22.01 17.09 -26.42
C ILE A 156 -23.39 17.08 -27.10
N ASN A 157 -24.41 16.54 -26.43
CA ASN A 157 -25.77 16.52 -26.94
C ASN A 157 -26.29 17.93 -27.21
N ARG A 158 -26.03 18.89 -26.32
CA ARG A 158 -26.41 20.29 -26.53
C ARG A 158 -25.70 20.94 -27.73
N ILE A 159 -24.44 20.57 -27.99
CA ILE A 159 -23.70 21.03 -29.18
C ILE A 159 -24.33 20.44 -30.45
N LEU A 160 -24.59 19.12 -30.46
CA LEU A 160 -25.20 18.42 -31.59
C LEU A 160 -26.65 18.84 -31.87
N SER A 161 -27.38 19.28 -30.85
CA SER A 161 -28.77 19.76 -30.96
C SER A 161 -28.88 21.17 -31.53
N ASN A 162 -27.77 21.89 -31.71
CA ASN A 162 -27.78 23.27 -32.17
C ASN A 162 -27.55 23.31 -33.70
N PRO A 163 -28.53 23.72 -34.53
CA PRO A 163 -28.46 23.59 -35.99
C PRO A 163 -27.34 24.37 -36.70
N ASN A 164 -26.63 25.25 -35.98
CA ASN A 164 -25.65 26.18 -36.53
C ASN A 164 -24.17 25.81 -36.26
N SER A 165 -23.87 24.59 -35.80
CA SER A 165 -22.46 24.17 -35.52
C SER A 165 -21.77 23.42 -36.67
N LEU A 166 -22.41 23.32 -37.84
CA LEU A 166 -21.86 22.74 -39.08
C LEU A 166 -22.03 23.75 -40.22
N ILE A 167 -21.38 24.92 -40.11
CA ILE A 167 -20.99 25.78 -41.24
C ILE A 167 -19.60 26.32 -40.93
#